data_AF-A0AAD1YF78-F1
#
_entry.id   AF-A0AAD1YF78-F1
#
_cell.length_a   1.000
_cell.length_b   1.000
_cell.length_c   1.000
_cell.angle_alpha   90.00
_cell.angle_beta   90.00
_cell.angle_gamma   90.00
#
_symmetry.space_group_name_H-M   'P 1'
#
loop_
_entity.id
_entity.type
_entity.pdbx_description
1 polymer ?
#
loop_
_entity_poly.entity_id
_entity_poly.type
_entity_poly.pdbx_seq_one_letter_code
_entity_poly.pdbx_strand_id
1 'polypeptide(L)'
;MKNKFNKKDHTVAIVSILIISIILNVYSAYKVSSYKYKLGQQAYNYIEEIRQRNEGNLEILSKSLKNGKIKNEELLKLYKNYDVIAGDIIGLWQRYASYSQNELNIFTKIIDTNRIIENDIHGQIKEYIICTLNNEMKNEQSNLILVNEDKSCFEAMYNMAEKINNYFNTFNGDILKGSTGVEKEKKVIKKHYWIDILEGIYGISDDYVDVEWKIQMVEDDLNT
;
A
#
# COMPACT_ATOMS: atom_id res chain seq x y z
N MET A 1 36.26 -16.85 54.95
CA MET A 1 36.30 -17.98 53.97
C MET A 1 36.83 -17.46 52.65
N LYS A 2 37.99 -17.94 52.19
CA LYS A 2 38.57 -17.60 50.86
C LYS A 2 38.01 -18.60 49.85
N ASN A 3 37.01 -18.23 49.05
CA ASN A 3 36.61 -19.02 47.89
C ASN A 3 37.69 -18.89 46.82
N LYS A 4 38.64 -19.83 46.79
CA LYS A 4 39.55 -20.01 45.66
C LYS A 4 38.76 -20.71 44.54
N PHE A 5 38.19 -19.93 43.63
CA PHE A 5 37.69 -20.45 42.36
C PHE A 5 38.82 -21.18 41.64
N ASN A 6 38.60 -22.43 41.25
CA ASN A 6 39.60 -23.23 40.54
C ASN A 6 39.47 -23.01 39.03
N LYS A 7 40.51 -23.27 38.23
CA LYS A 7 40.48 -23.08 36.75
C LYS A 7 39.26 -23.75 36.10
N LYS A 8 38.86 -24.91 36.62
CA LYS A 8 37.69 -25.67 36.16
C LYS A 8 36.37 -24.92 36.38
N ASP A 9 36.22 -24.22 37.50
CA ASP A 9 35.02 -23.43 37.82
C ASP A 9 34.90 -22.21 36.91
N HIS A 10 36.03 -21.58 36.56
CA HIS A 10 36.08 -20.52 35.56
C HIS A 10 35.69 -21.02 34.16
N THR A 11 36.20 -22.18 33.73
CA THR A 11 35.81 -22.77 32.44
C THR A 11 34.31 -23.09 32.40
N VAL A 12 33.75 -23.67 33.47
CA VAL A 12 32.32 -23.96 33.56
C VAL A 12 31.50 -22.67 33.48
N ALA A 13 31.87 -21.62 34.23
CA ALA A 13 31.18 -20.33 34.18
C ALA A 13 31.19 -19.71 32.78
N ILE A 14 32.35 -19.73 32.08
CA ILE A 14 32.47 -19.24 30.70
C ILE A 14 31.56 -20.04 29.76
N VAL A 15 31.57 -21.37 29.85
CA VAL A 15 30.72 -22.24 29.03
C VAL A 15 29.24 -21.97 29.31
N SER A 16 28.84 -21.81 30.57
CA SER A 16 27.46 -21.46 30.94
C SER A 16 27.02 -20.12 30.36
N ILE A 17 27.88 -19.09 30.41
CA ILE A 17 27.59 -17.78 29.81
C ILE A 17 27.45 -17.90 28.29
N LEU A 18 28.31 -18.68 27.63
CA LEU A 18 28.21 -18.92 26.18
C LEU A 18 26.92 -19.62 25.80
N ILE A 19 26.51 -20.65 26.55
CA ILE A 19 25.23 -21.36 26.30
C ILE A 19 24.05 -20.39 26.46
N ILE A 20 24.03 -19.58 27.51
CA ILE A 20 22.97 -18.57 27.72
C ILE A 20 22.96 -17.56 26.56
N SER A 21 24.14 -17.09 26.12
CA SER A 21 24.26 -16.18 24.98
C SER A 21 23.72 -16.80 23.68
N ILE A 22 24.04 -18.07 23.41
CA ILE A 22 23.51 -18.79 22.24
C ILE A 22 21.98 -18.90 22.32
N ILE A 23 21.42 -19.28 23.48
CA ILE A 23 19.97 -19.37 23.67
C ILE A 23 19.29 -18.02 23.41
N LEU A 24 19.82 -16.94 23.98
CA LEU A 24 19.28 -15.59 23.78
C LEU A 24 19.37 -15.16 22.30
N ASN A 25 20.46 -15.48 21.61
CA ASN A 25 20.64 -15.18 20.19
C ASN A 25 19.66 -15.98 19.31
N VAL A 26 19.48 -17.28 19.58
CA VAL A 26 18.51 -18.13 18.85
C VAL A 26 17.09 -17.64 19.07
N TYR A 27 16.71 -17.33 20.31
CA TYR A 27 15.39 -16.76 20.62
C TYR A 27 15.16 -15.42 19.91
N SER A 28 16.15 -14.54 19.94
CA SER A 28 16.09 -13.24 19.25
C SER A 28 15.95 -13.41 17.74
N ALA A 29 16.74 -14.31 17.13
CA ALA A 29 16.65 -14.61 15.70
C ALA A 29 15.27 -15.17 15.32
N TYR A 30 14.71 -16.08 16.11
CA TYR A 30 13.36 -16.61 15.90
C TYR A 30 12.30 -15.50 15.99
N LYS A 31 12.36 -14.65 17.02
CA LYS A 31 11.42 -13.54 17.21
C LYS A 31 11.47 -12.56 16.03
N VAL A 32 12.66 -12.19 15.57
CA VAL A 32 12.86 -11.33 14.39
C VAL A 32 12.29 -11.98 13.14
N SER A 33 12.56 -13.27 12.91
CA SER A 33 12.03 -13.99 11.74
C SER A 33 10.50 -14.06 11.75
N SER A 34 9.88 -14.33 12.91
CA SER A 34 8.43 -14.35 13.06
C SER A 34 7.82 -12.96 12.82
N TYR A 35 8.46 -11.91 13.32
CA TYR A 35 8.04 -10.54 13.11
C TYR A 35 8.11 -10.14 11.62
N LYS A 36 9.22 -10.43 10.92
CA LYS A 36 9.38 -10.18 9.49
C LYS A 36 8.30 -10.90 8.66
N TYR A 37 7.99 -12.14 8.99
CA TYR A 37 6.93 -12.88 8.29
C TYR A 37 5.55 -12.22 8.48
N LYS A 38 5.20 -11.82 9.71
CA LYS A 38 3.93 -11.12 9.99
C LYS A 38 3.83 -9.78 9.27
N LEU A 39 4.92 -9.02 9.19
CA LEU A 39 4.97 -7.79 8.40
C LEU A 39 4.69 -8.06 6.93
N GLY A 40 5.36 -9.06 6.35
CA GLY A 40 5.13 -9.45 4.96
C GLY A 40 3.70 -9.92 4.70
N GLN A 41 3.10 -10.65 5.63
CA GLN A 41 1.70 -11.09 5.52
C GLN A 41 0.73 -9.90 5.51
N GLN A 42 0.95 -8.90 6.37
CA GLN A 42 0.15 -7.68 6.37
C GLN A 42 0.33 -6.89 5.07
N ALA A 43 1.57 -6.78 4.56
CA ALA A 43 1.84 -6.15 3.27
C ALA A 43 1.14 -6.88 2.10
N TYR A 44 1.16 -8.21 2.10
CA TYR A 44 0.44 -9.01 1.11
C TYR A 44 -1.07 -8.75 1.14
N ASN A 45 -1.67 -8.64 2.33
CA ASN A 45 -3.10 -8.35 2.46
C ASN A 45 -3.45 -6.97 1.89
N TYR A 46 -2.64 -5.93 2.18
CA TYR A 46 -2.83 -4.60 1.58
C TYR A 46 -2.74 -4.64 0.06
N ILE A 47 -1.78 -5.38 -0.48
CA ILE A 47 -1.64 -5.54 -1.94
C ILE A 47 -2.88 -6.19 -2.56
N GLU A 48 -3.42 -7.24 -1.94
CA GLU A 48 -4.61 -7.92 -2.45
C GLU A 48 -5.87 -7.07 -2.32
N GLU A 49 -6.01 -6.26 -1.26
CA GLU A 49 -7.08 -5.26 -1.15
C GLU A 49 -6.95 -4.20 -2.26
N ILE A 50 -5.77 -3.60 -2.45
CA ILE A 50 -5.52 -2.64 -3.53
C ILE A 50 -5.91 -3.24 -4.89
N ARG A 51 -5.49 -4.47 -5.18
CA ARG A 51 -5.82 -5.16 -6.44
C ARG A 51 -7.33 -5.29 -6.62
N GLN A 52 -8.05 -5.83 -5.64
CA GLN A 52 -9.49 -6.06 -5.73
C GLN A 52 -10.28 -4.75 -5.86
N ARG A 53 -9.88 -3.71 -5.10
CA ARG A 53 -10.51 -2.39 -5.17
C ARG A 53 -10.26 -1.71 -6.51
N ASN A 54 -9.04 -1.83 -7.03
CA ASN A 54 -8.68 -1.31 -8.34
C ASN A 54 -9.45 -1.99 -9.48
N GLU A 55 -9.64 -3.31 -9.43
CA GLU A 55 -10.49 -4.05 -10.38
C GLU A 55 -11.93 -3.52 -10.37
N GLY A 56 -12.51 -3.30 -9.17
CA GLY A 56 -13.83 -2.70 -9.04
C GLY A 56 -13.91 -1.25 -9.53
N ASN A 57 -12.86 -0.46 -9.30
CA ASN A 57 -12.79 0.92 -9.81
C ASN A 57 -12.76 0.93 -11.33
N LEU A 58 -11.98 0.05 -11.96
CA LEU A 58 -11.87 -0.05 -13.41
C LEU A 58 -13.23 -0.33 -14.05
N GLU A 59 -14.03 -1.23 -13.47
CA GLU A 59 -15.39 -1.52 -13.94
C GLU A 59 -16.30 -0.30 -13.88
N ILE A 60 -16.32 0.41 -12.74
CA ILE A 60 -17.14 1.61 -12.56
C ILE A 60 -16.70 2.69 -13.55
N LEU A 61 -15.40 2.98 -13.63
CA LEU A 61 -14.85 4.03 -14.49
C LEU A 61 -15.11 3.76 -15.97
N SER A 62 -14.89 2.53 -16.43
CA SER A 62 -15.17 2.12 -17.80
C SER A 62 -16.64 2.36 -18.18
N LYS A 63 -17.55 1.94 -17.30
CA LYS A 63 -19.00 2.12 -17.50
C LYS A 63 -19.39 3.59 -17.48
N SER A 64 -18.85 4.38 -16.56
CA SER A 64 -19.15 5.80 -16.44
C SER A 64 -18.68 6.61 -17.65
N LEU A 65 -17.45 6.37 -18.10
CA LEU A 65 -16.91 7.01 -19.31
C LEU A 65 -17.71 6.63 -20.56
N LYS A 66 -18.07 5.35 -20.71
CA LYS A 66 -18.90 4.89 -21.82
C LYS A 66 -20.29 5.55 -21.86
N ASN A 67 -20.88 5.76 -20.68
CA ASN A 67 -22.20 6.37 -20.55
C ASN A 67 -22.17 7.91 -20.52
N GLY A 68 -20.97 8.51 -20.42
CA GLY A 68 -20.78 9.95 -20.26
C GLY A 68 -21.31 10.52 -18.95
N LYS A 69 -21.57 9.67 -17.94
CA LYS A 69 -22.11 10.07 -16.63
C LYS A 69 -21.87 9.01 -15.56
N ILE A 70 -21.90 9.41 -14.31
CA ILE A 70 -21.78 8.53 -13.14
C ILE A 70 -22.87 8.86 -12.10
N LYS A 71 -23.46 7.82 -11.50
CA LYS A 71 -24.45 8.01 -10.42
C LYS A 71 -23.77 8.30 -9.09
N ASN A 72 -24.44 9.01 -8.19
CA ASN A 72 -23.90 9.30 -6.85
C ASN A 72 -23.55 8.02 -6.05
N GLU A 73 -24.32 6.95 -6.22
CA GLU A 73 -24.02 5.64 -5.61
C GLU A 73 -22.71 5.03 -6.13
N GLU A 74 -22.40 5.22 -7.42
CA GLU A 74 -21.18 4.73 -8.06
C GLU A 74 -19.98 5.63 -7.68
N LEU A 75 -20.18 6.96 -7.59
CA LEU A 75 -19.21 7.90 -7.03
C LEU A 75 -18.84 7.55 -5.58
N LEU A 76 -19.83 7.28 -4.72
CA LEU A 76 -19.59 6.89 -3.34
C LEU A 76 -18.80 5.58 -3.24
N LYS A 77 -19.04 4.63 -4.15
CA LYS A 77 -18.25 3.38 -4.20
C LYS A 77 -16.81 3.66 -4.63
N LEU A 78 -16.58 4.50 -5.65
CA LEU A 78 -15.24 4.92 -6.05
C LEU A 78 -14.51 5.59 -4.88
N TYR A 79 -15.15 6.52 -4.19
CA TYR A 79 -14.60 7.18 -3.01
C TYR A 79 -14.13 6.17 -1.96
N LYS A 80 -15.02 5.25 -1.55
CA LYS A 80 -14.68 4.22 -0.54
C LYS A 80 -13.52 3.33 -0.97
N ASN A 81 -13.45 2.99 -2.25
CA ASN A 81 -12.36 2.17 -2.77
C ASN A 81 -11.03 2.95 -2.78
N TYR A 82 -11.02 4.21 -3.22
CA TYR A 82 -9.82 5.05 -3.21
C TYR A 82 -9.36 5.42 -1.79
N ASP A 83 -10.28 5.58 -0.84
CA ASP A 83 -9.95 5.76 0.58
C ASP A 83 -9.16 4.57 1.15
N VAL A 84 -9.64 3.35 0.88
CA VAL A 84 -8.93 2.11 1.28
C VAL A 84 -7.59 2.00 0.55
N ILE A 85 -7.55 2.23 -0.78
CA ILE A 85 -6.31 2.15 -1.57
C ILE A 85 -5.26 3.13 -1.04
N ALA A 86 -5.62 4.39 -0.80
CA ALA A 86 -4.71 5.39 -0.28
C ALA A 86 -4.17 4.98 1.11
N GLY A 87 -5.06 4.52 2.00
CA GLY A 87 -4.68 4.01 3.32
C GLY A 87 -3.72 2.81 3.25
N ASP A 88 -3.99 1.85 2.37
CA ASP A 88 -3.17 0.65 2.19
C ASP A 88 -1.80 0.97 1.58
N ILE A 89 -1.71 1.92 0.64
CA ILE A 89 -0.45 2.41 0.07
C ILE A 89 0.40 3.07 1.15
N ILE A 90 -0.19 3.96 1.97
CA ILE A 90 0.51 4.56 3.11
C ILE A 90 0.99 3.46 4.08
N GLY A 91 0.14 2.47 4.37
CA GLY A 91 0.48 1.32 5.20
C GLY A 91 1.65 0.50 4.65
N LEU A 92 1.73 0.32 3.34
CA LEU A 92 2.85 -0.35 2.66
C LEU A 92 4.15 0.46 2.78
N TRP A 93 4.11 1.78 2.59
CA TRP A 93 5.28 2.64 2.75
C TRP A 93 5.80 2.70 4.18
N GLN A 94 4.92 2.77 5.18
CA GLN A 94 5.31 2.70 6.60
C GLN A 94 6.01 1.38 6.94
N ARG A 95 5.54 0.27 6.35
CA ARG A 95 6.17 -1.05 6.49
C ARG A 95 7.52 -1.10 5.79
N TYR A 96 7.64 -0.53 4.61
CA TYR A 96 8.91 -0.41 3.90
C TYR A 96 9.94 0.38 4.71
N ALA A 97 9.54 1.51 5.30
CA ALA A 97 10.40 2.28 6.21
C ALA A 97 10.83 1.44 7.43
N SER A 98 9.89 0.71 8.05
CA SER A 98 10.17 -0.17 9.19
C SER A 98 11.06 -1.37 8.83
N TYR A 99 10.92 -1.88 7.61
CA TYR A 99 11.71 -2.99 7.08
C TYR A 99 13.15 -2.55 6.79
N SER A 100 13.34 -1.44 6.06
CA SER A 100 14.65 -0.90 5.69
C SER A 100 15.50 -0.46 6.90
N GLN A 101 14.87 0.05 7.97
CA GLN A 101 15.59 0.42 9.20
C GLN A 101 16.13 -0.78 10.01
N ASN A 102 15.57 -1.97 9.82
CA ASN A 102 15.88 -3.16 10.63
C ASN A 102 16.77 -4.20 9.90
N GLU A 103 17.17 -3.96 8.65
CA GLU A 103 18.18 -4.77 7.97
C GLU A 103 19.57 -4.14 8.12
N LEU A 104 20.59 -4.95 8.37
CA LEU A 104 21.98 -4.53 8.18
C LEU A 104 22.12 -4.15 6.70
N ASN A 105 22.00 -2.85 6.41
CA ASN A 105 21.98 -2.25 5.08
C ASN A 105 23.21 -2.65 4.25
N ILE A 106 23.09 -3.68 3.42
CA ILE A 106 24.09 -3.95 2.37
C ILE A 106 23.51 -3.72 0.97
N PHE A 107 22.19 -3.74 0.73
CA PHE A 107 21.65 -3.65 -0.65
C PHE A 107 20.24 -3.05 -0.81
N THR A 108 19.85 -1.99 -0.10
CA THR A 108 18.56 -1.33 -0.36
C THR A 108 18.73 0.17 -0.54
N LYS A 109 18.20 0.66 -1.68
CA LYS A 109 18.09 2.07 -2.03
C LYS A 109 17.25 2.76 -0.94
N ILE A 110 17.77 3.80 -0.31
CA ILE A 110 17.00 4.59 0.67
C ILE A 110 15.93 5.35 -0.12
N ILE A 111 14.67 4.99 0.07
CA ILE A 111 13.53 5.69 -0.52
C ILE A 111 13.05 6.73 0.50
N ASP A 112 12.94 7.99 0.05
CA ASP A 112 12.37 9.08 0.86
C ASP A 112 10.85 8.92 0.91
N THR A 113 10.37 8.20 1.93
CA THR A 113 8.95 7.92 2.13
C THR A 113 8.12 9.18 2.36
N ASN A 114 8.71 10.29 2.83
CA ASN A 114 7.97 11.51 3.11
C ASN A 114 7.54 12.19 1.80
N ARG A 115 8.45 12.26 0.81
CA ARG A 115 8.13 12.83 -0.51
C ARG A 115 7.06 12.02 -1.27
N ILE A 116 7.00 10.71 -1.03
CA ILE A 116 6.00 9.83 -1.66
C ILE A 116 4.63 10.01 -1.02
N ILE A 117 4.57 10.22 0.30
CA ILE A 117 3.32 10.54 1.00
C ILE A 117 2.83 11.95 0.62
N GLU A 118 3.74 12.89 0.35
CA GLU A 118 3.39 14.23 -0.15
C GLU A 118 2.76 14.20 -1.56
N ASN A 119 3.14 13.24 -2.40
CA ASN A 119 2.59 13.03 -3.75
C ASN A 119 1.55 11.89 -3.79
N ASP A 120 0.69 11.76 -2.76
CA ASP A 120 -0.34 10.73 -2.72
C ASP A 120 -1.48 10.97 -3.74
N ILE A 121 -1.27 10.46 -4.96
CA ILE A 121 -2.24 10.59 -6.06
C ILE A 121 -3.56 9.89 -5.74
N HIS A 122 -3.52 8.74 -5.06
CA HIS A 122 -4.75 8.05 -4.67
C HIS A 122 -5.54 8.84 -3.62
N GLY A 123 -4.83 9.50 -2.70
CA GLY A 123 -5.41 10.49 -1.78
C GLY A 123 -6.02 11.69 -2.49
N GLN A 124 -5.33 12.28 -3.47
CA GLN A 124 -5.86 13.39 -4.26
C GLN A 124 -7.13 13.00 -5.03
N ILE A 125 -7.14 11.82 -5.66
CA ILE A 125 -8.32 11.26 -6.33
C ILE A 125 -9.47 11.06 -5.34
N LYS A 126 -9.18 10.50 -4.15
CA LYS A 126 -10.18 10.33 -3.09
C LYS A 126 -10.82 11.67 -2.70
N GLU A 127 -10.02 12.71 -2.49
CA GLU A 127 -10.51 14.06 -2.16
C GLU A 127 -11.33 14.67 -3.31
N TYR A 128 -10.88 14.53 -4.56
CA TYR A 128 -11.65 14.98 -5.73
C TYR A 128 -13.03 14.31 -5.80
N ILE A 129 -13.12 12.99 -5.60
CA ILE A 129 -14.38 12.26 -5.70
C ILE A 129 -15.36 12.72 -4.61
N ILE A 130 -14.90 12.91 -3.36
CA ILE A 130 -15.81 13.34 -2.28
C ILE A 130 -16.27 14.78 -2.45
N CYS A 131 -15.40 15.70 -2.90
CA CYS A 131 -15.80 17.06 -3.27
C CYS A 131 -16.86 17.05 -4.37
N THR A 132 -16.64 16.25 -5.41
CA THR A 132 -17.57 16.10 -6.52
C THR A 132 -18.92 15.54 -6.05
N LEU A 133 -18.90 14.46 -5.26
CA LEU A 133 -20.12 13.85 -4.72
C LEU A 133 -20.91 14.84 -3.85
N ASN A 134 -20.22 15.59 -2.98
CA ASN A 134 -20.88 16.57 -2.11
C ASN A 134 -21.53 17.70 -2.93
N ASN A 135 -20.88 18.16 -4.00
CA ASN A 135 -21.44 19.17 -4.89
C ASN A 135 -22.71 18.66 -5.61
N GLU A 136 -22.67 17.46 -6.18
CA GLU A 136 -23.84 16.87 -6.84
C GLU A 136 -25.00 16.69 -5.85
N MET A 137 -24.71 16.22 -4.63
CA MET A 137 -25.73 16.05 -3.58
C MET A 137 -26.31 17.39 -3.11
N LYS A 138 -25.48 18.42 -2.93
CA LYS A 138 -25.93 19.79 -2.55
C LYS A 138 -26.84 20.40 -3.62
N ASN A 139 -26.59 20.09 -4.89
CA ASN A 139 -27.37 20.58 -6.03
C ASN A 139 -28.56 19.67 -6.39
N GLU A 140 -28.89 18.68 -5.56
CA GLU A 140 -29.95 17.69 -5.78
C GLU A 140 -29.80 16.89 -7.10
N GLN A 141 -28.58 16.82 -7.62
CA GLN A 141 -28.26 16.06 -8.82
C GLN A 141 -28.01 14.60 -8.45
N SER A 142 -28.68 13.69 -9.15
CA SER A 142 -28.55 12.23 -8.92
C SER A 142 -27.38 11.59 -9.68
N ASN A 143 -26.77 12.34 -10.59
CA ASN A 143 -25.66 11.92 -11.42
C ASN A 143 -24.82 13.12 -11.87
N LEU A 144 -23.51 12.91 -11.88
CA LEU A 144 -22.55 13.78 -12.51
C LEU A 144 -22.49 13.47 -14.01
N ILE A 145 -22.57 14.51 -14.84
CA ILE A 145 -22.34 14.41 -16.29
C ILE A 145 -20.85 14.62 -16.56
N LEU A 146 -20.21 13.66 -17.23
CA LEU A 146 -18.77 13.70 -17.49
C LEU A 146 -18.48 14.52 -18.76
N VAL A 147 -18.21 15.81 -18.57
CA VAL A 147 -17.81 16.74 -19.63
C VAL A 147 -16.58 17.53 -19.19
N ASN A 148 -15.85 18.07 -20.17
CA ASN A 148 -14.69 18.94 -19.95
C ASN A 148 -13.69 18.33 -18.94
N GLU A 149 -13.39 19.06 -17.87
CA GLU A 149 -12.40 18.71 -16.85
C GLU A 149 -12.77 17.43 -16.08
N ASP A 150 -14.05 17.22 -15.74
CA ASP A 150 -14.47 15.98 -15.05
C ASP A 150 -14.26 14.76 -15.93
N LYS A 151 -14.49 14.90 -17.25
CA LYS A 151 -14.18 13.84 -18.20
C LYS A 151 -12.67 13.54 -18.21
N SER A 152 -11.82 14.56 -18.25
CA SER A 152 -10.35 14.39 -18.23
C SER A 152 -9.87 13.70 -16.94
N CYS A 153 -10.40 14.11 -15.77
CA CYS A 153 -10.08 13.48 -14.49
C CYS A 153 -10.49 12.00 -14.47
N PHE A 154 -11.68 11.68 -14.95
CA PHE A 154 -12.16 10.29 -15.02
C PHE A 154 -11.35 9.45 -16.02
N GLU A 155 -10.92 10.02 -17.14
CA GLU A 155 -10.01 9.36 -18.09
C GLU A 155 -8.64 9.09 -17.45
N ALA A 156 -8.08 10.05 -16.70
CA ALA A 156 -6.84 9.85 -15.95
C ALA A 156 -6.96 8.72 -14.92
N MET A 157 -8.03 8.74 -14.12
CA MET A 157 -8.33 7.68 -13.16
C MET A 157 -8.47 6.30 -13.84
N TYR A 158 -9.19 6.23 -14.97
CA TYR A 158 -9.35 4.99 -15.73
C TYR A 158 -8.01 4.46 -16.24
N ASN A 159 -7.22 5.32 -16.88
CA ASN A 159 -5.93 4.94 -17.45
C ASN A 159 -4.96 4.47 -16.36
N MET A 160 -4.96 5.12 -15.19
CA MET A 160 -4.16 4.69 -14.04
C MET A 160 -4.64 3.32 -13.52
N ALA A 161 -5.93 3.16 -13.31
CA ALA A 161 -6.50 1.90 -12.83
C ALA A 161 -6.23 0.73 -13.81
N GLU A 162 -6.30 1.01 -15.11
CA GLU A 162 -5.99 0.04 -16.17
C GLU A 162 -4.52 -0.37 -16.14
N LYS A 163 -3.59 0.60 -16.05
CA LYS A 163 -2.15 0.34 -15.92
C LYS A 163 -1.84 -0.51 -14.68
N ILE A 164 -2.44 -0.18 -13.53
CA ILE A 164 -2.28 -0.95 -12.28
C ILE A 164 -2.82 -2.38 -12.46
N ASN A 165 -3.99 -2.54 -13.08
CA ASN A 165 -4.58 -3.85 -13.33
C ASN A 165 -3.70 -4.71 -14.25
N ASN A 166 -3.20 -4.11 -15.33
CA ASN A 166 -2.27 -4.78 -16.26
C ASN A 166 -0.97 -5.16 -15.57
N TYR A 167 -0.42 -4.28 -14.73
CA TYR A 167 0.75 -4.59 -13.91
C TYR A 167 0.52 -5.82 -13.03
N PHE A 168 -0.60 -5.88 -12.30
CA PHE A 168 -0.93 -7.05 -11.50
C PHE A 168 -1.08 -8.33 -12.33
N ASN A 169 -1.72 -8.24 -13.51
CA ASN A 169 -1.89 -9.37 -14.39
C ASN A 169 -0.55 -9.91 -14.92
N THR A 170 0.35 -9.02 -15.36
CA THR A 170 1.70 -9.38 -15.78
C THR A 170 2.50 -9.96 -14.62
N PHE A 171 2.48 -9.34 -13.45
CA PHE A 171 3.19 -9.83 -12.27
C PHE A 171 2.71 -11.24 -11.87
N ASN A 172 1.39 -11.46 -11.88
CA ASN A 172 0.81 -12.76 -11.58
C ASN A 172 1.11 -13.82 -12.66
N GLY A 173 1.03 -13.43 -13.93
CA GLY A 173 1.23 -14.32 -15.08
C GLY A 173 2.68 -14.75 -15.30
N ASP A 174 3.62 -13.87 -15.02
CA ASP A 174 5.04 -14.08 -15.32
C ASP A 174 5.85 -14.43 -14.07
N ILE A 175 5.71 -13.66 -12.99
CA ILE A 175 6.56 -13.79 -11.79
C ILE A 175 5.96 -14.81 -10.80
N LEU A 176 4.64 -14.78 -10.62
CA LEU A 176 3.92 -15.67 -9.71
C LEU A 176 3.29 -16.88 -10.42
N LYS A 177 3.69 -17.13 -11.66
CA LYS A 177 3.18 -18.24 -12.48
C LYS A 177 3.17 -19.56 -11.71
N GLY A 178 2.01 -20.20 -11.70
CA GLY A 178 1.80 -21.51 -11.06
C GLY A 178 1.61 -21.48 -9.54
N SER A 179 1.82 -20.34 -8.86
CA SER A 179 1.59 -20.21 -7.42
C SER A 179 0.17 -19.68 -7.14
N THR A 180 -0.56 -20.33 -6.25
CA THR A 180 -1.94 -19.94 -5.87
C THR A 180 -2.13 -19.95 -4.35
N GLY A 181 -3.14 -19.21 -3.87
CA GLY A 181 -3.50 -19.16 -2.45
C GLY A 181 -2.30 -18.90 -1.52
N VAL A 182 -2.17 -19.75 -0.50
CA VAL A 182 -1.12 -19.64 0.53
C VAL A 182 0.31 -19.77 -0.05
N GLU A 183 0.47 -20.49 -1.16
CA GLU A 183 1.77 -20.61 -1.82
C GLU A 183 2.19 -19.26 -2.43
N LYS A 184 1.25 -18.58 -3.09
CA LYS A 184 1.45 -17.24 -3.66
C LYS A 184 1.86 -16.25 -2.56
N GLU A 185 1.10 -16.20 -1.46
CA GLU A 185 1.42 -15.37 -0.30
C GLU A 185 2.84 -15.63 0.21
N LYS A 186 3.18 -16.89 0.49
CA LYS A 186 4.52 -17.26 0.98
C LYS A 186 5.62 -16.86 0.01
N LYS A 187 5.39 -17.00 -1.30
CA LYS A 187 6.36 -16.63 -2.34
C LYS A 187 6.58 -15.13 -2.36
N VAL A 188 5.50 -14.33 -2.30
CA VAL A 188 5.56 -12.87 -2.27
C VAL A 188 6.32 -12.38 -1.03
N ILE A 189 6.03 -12.95 0.14
CA ILE A 189 6.70 -12.58 1.40
C ILE A 189 8.19 -12.95 1.36
N LYS A 190 8.52 -14.21 1.05
CA LYS A 190 9.91 -14.70 1.12
C LYS A 190 10.84 -14.04 0.10
N LYS A 191 10.29 -13.61 -1.05
CA LYS A 191 11.04 -12.95 -2.11
C LYS A 191 10.98 -11.43 -2.01
N HIS A 192 10.28 -10.88 -1.01
CA HIS A 192 10.06 -9.44 -0.84
C HIS A 192 9.39 -8.77 -2.04
N TYR A 193 8.66 -9.53 -2.85
CA TYR A 193 7.94 -9.04 -4.03
C TYR A 193 6.85 -8.03 -3.69
N TRP A 194 6.42 -7.94 -2.43
CA TRP A 194 5.53 -6.89 -1.98
C TRP A 194 6.16 -5.50 -2.12
N ILE A 195 7.49 -5.39 -2.04
CA ILE A 195 8.24 -4.14 -2.30
C ILE A 195 8.21 -3.82 -3.79
N ASP A 196 8.50 -4.80 -4.65
CA ASP A 196 8.48 -4.61 -6.11
C ASP A 196 7.08 -4.17 -6.58
N ILE A 197 6.02 -4.74 -5.99
CA ILE A 197 4.64 -4.36 -6.25
C ILE A 197 4.35 -2.93 -5.80
N LEU A 198 4.79 -2.54 -4.60
CA LEU A 198 4.65 -1.17 -4.10
C LEU A 198 5.35 -0.16 -5.02
N GLU A 199 6.59 -0.45 -5.42
CA GLU A 199 7.34 0.40 -6.35
C GLU A 199 6.67 0.47 -7.73
N GLY A 200 6.12 -0.65 -8.21
CA GLY A 200 5.38 -0.69 -9.48
C GLY A 200 4.11 0.15 -9.46
N ILE A 201 3.31 0.06 -8.39
CA ILE A 201 2.12 0.90 -8.21
C ILE A 201 2.53 2.37 -8.15
N TYR A 202 3.52 2.70 -7.32
CA TYR A 202 4.00 4.09 -7.19
C TYR A 202 4.49 4.65 -8.53
N GLY A 203 5.30 3.89 -9.28
CA GLY A 203 5.78 4.32 -10.59
C GLY A 203 4.66 4.56 -11.61
N ILE A 204 3.55 3.82 -11.52
CA ILE A 204 2.36 4.07 -12.36
C ILE A 204 1.63 5.33 -11.91
N SER A 205 1.47 5.52 -10.60
CA SER A 205 0.72 6.67 -10.06
C SER A 205 1.48 7.98 -10.26
N ASP A 206 2.82 7.97 -10.20
CA ASP A 206 3.68 9.14 -10.39
C ASP A 206 3.51 9.77 -11.80
N ASP A 207 3.11 8.99 -12.81
CA ASP A 207 2.74 9.50 -14.15
C ASP A 207 1.58 10.51 -14.13
N TYR A 208 0.82 10.59 -13.03
CA TYR A 208 -0.39 11.40 -12.90
C TYR A 208 -0.24 12.53 -11.86
N VAL A 209 0.98 12.85 -11.43
CA VAL A 209 1.26 13.91 -10.44
C VAL A 209 0.86 15.31 -10.91
N ASP A 210 0.94 15.57 -12.22
CA ASP A 210 0.62 16.88 -12.81
C ASP A 210 -0.87 17.02 -13.20
N VAL A 211 -1.72 16.02 -12.88
CA VAL A 211 -3.16 16.12 -13.11
C VAL A 211 -3.78 17.10 -12.13
N GLU A 212 -4.48 18.11 -12.64
CA GLU A 212 -5.19 19.09 -11.81
C GLU A 212 -6.49 18.50 -11.25
N TRP A 213 -6.43 17.96 -10.04
CA TRP A 213 -7.60 17.50 -9.30
C TRP A 213 -8.33 18.69 -8.68
N LYS A 214 -9.61 18.88 -9.03
CA LYS A 214 -10.44 19.94 -8.44
C LYS A 214 -10.83 19.62 -7.00
N ILE A 215 -9.94 19.95 -6.08
CA ILE A 215 -10.17 19.81 -4.64
C ILE A 215 -10.54 21.20 -4.11
N GLN A 216 -11.79 21.60 -4.33
CA GLN A 216 -12.36 22.76 -3.64
C GLN A 216 -13.14 22.25 -2.44
N MET A 217 -12.74 22.67 -1.25
CA MET A 217 -13.54 22.43 -0.06
C MET A 217 -14.87 23.16 -0.23
N VAL A 218 -15.97 22.47 0.03
CA VAL A 218 -17.25 23.13 0.24
C VAL A 218 -17.05 23.99 1.48
N GLU A 219 -16.92 25.30 1.32
CA GLU A 219 -17.09 26.21 2.45
C GLU A 219 -18.48 25.92 2.99
N ASP A 220 -18.54 25.39 4.21
CA ASP A 220 -19.75 25.46 5.00
C ASP A 220 -20.09 26.96 5.06
N ASP A 221 -21.21 27.34 4.45
CA ASP A 221 -21.88 28.60 4.76
C ASP A 221 -22.36 28.53 6.22
N LEU A 222 -21.40 28.59 7.15
CA LEU A 222 -21.60 28.96 8.54
C LEU A 222 -21.80 30.48 8.58
N ASN A 223 -22.87 30.94 7.96
CA ASN A 223 -23.44 32.27 8.14
C ASN A 223 -24.90 32.25 7.70
N THR A 224 -25.78 31.73 8.55
CA THR A 224 -27.06 32.36 8.90
C THR A 224 -27.68 31.72 10.13
#